data_AF-A0A3R7AUR5-F1
#
_entry.id   AF-A0A3R7AUR5-F1
#
_cell.length_a   1.000
_cell.length_b   1.000
_cell.length_c   1.000
_cell.angle_alpha   90.00
_cell.angle_beta   90.00
_cell.angle_gamma   90.00
#
_symmetry.space_group_name_H-M   'P 1'
#
loop_
_entity.id
_entity.type
_entity.pdbx_description
1 polymer ?
#
loop_
_entity_poly.entity_id
_entity_poly.type
_entity_poly.pdbx_seq_one_letter_code
_entity_poly.pdbx_strand_id
1 'polypeptide(L)' 'MEVSTLQDLLRDPTKKHIVDTRESVAPHQLAYDRPSPKLFPFLRKHFKLDSYVPQSNRFVVYDAYFSA' A
#
# COMPACT_ATOMS: atom_id res chain seq x y z
N MET A 1 18.31 -2.67 13.79
CA MET A 1 17.18 -2.56 12.84
C MET A 1 16.81 -3.99 12.49
N GLU A 2 15.53 -4.31 12.31
CA GLU A 2 14.95 -5.66 12.21
C GLU A 2 14.59 -6.33 13.56
N VAL A 3 13.34 -6.11 14.03
CA VAL A 3 12.52 -7.11 14.75
C VAL A 3 11.09 -6.62 15.08
N SER A 4 10.66 -5.40 14.76
CA SER A 4 9.33 -4.90 15.20
C SER A 4 8.16 -5.15 14.23
N THR A 5 8.40 -5.58 12.99
CA THR A 5 7.43 -5.41 11.91
C THR A 5 6.26 -6.40 11.93
N LEU A 6 6.42 -7.61 12.49
CA LEU A 6 5.36 -8.63 12.50
C LEU A 6 4.33 -8.42 13.62
N GLN A 7 4.75 -7.92 14.78
CA GLN A 7 3.84 -7.65 15.90
C GLN A 7 3.01 -6.38 15.68
N ASP A 8 3.54 -5.40 14.95
CA ASP A 8 2.83 -4.16 14.60
C ASP A 8 1.80 -4.38 13.49
N LEU A 9 2.05 -5.29 12.55
CA LEU A 9 1.11 -5.65 11.47
C LEU A 9 -0.10 -6.43 12.00
N LEU A 10 0.08 -7.21 13.07
CA LEU A 10 -1.00 -7.93 13.77
C LEU A 10 -1.84 -7.05 14.70
N ARG A 11 -1.42 -5.81 14.97
CA ARG A 11 -2.04 -4.91 15.97
C ARG A 11 -3.17 -4.05 15.40
N ASP A 12 -3.19 -3.82 14.09
CA ASP A 12 -4.22 -3.00 13.44
C ASP A 12 -5.14 -3.87 12.54
N PRO A 13 -6.41 -4.07 12.90
CA PRO A 13 -7.33 -4.93 12.13
C PRO A 13 -7.53 -4.44 10.69
N THR A 14 -7.26 -3.16 10.40
CA THR A 14 -7.39 -2.60 9.04
C THR A 14 -6.20 -2.92 8.12
N LYS A 15 -5.03 -3.24 8.67
CA LYS A 15 -3.83 -3.59 7.88
C LYS A 15 -3.82 -5.03 7.39
N LYS A 16 -4.57 -5.92 8.06
CA LYS A 16 -4.60 -7.37 7.78
C LYS A 16 -5.34 -7.77 6.50
N HIS A 17 -6.19 -6.90 5.96
CA HIS A 17 -7.06 -7.26 4.82
C HIS A 17 -6.52 -6.90 3.45
N ILE A 18 -5.44 -6.10 3.36
CA ILE A 18 -4.87 -5.66 2.07
C ILE A 18 -3.53 -6.32 1.80
N VAL A 19 -2.82 -6.74 2.84
CA VAL A 19 -1.70 -7.65 2.70
C VAL A 19 -2.28 -9.05 2.68
N ASP A 20 -2.36 -9.69 1.50
CA ASP A 20 -2.62 -11.12 1.45
C ASP A 20 -1.50 -11.79 2.25
N THR A 21 -1.88 -12.53 3.30
CA THR A 21 -0.95 -13.26 4.15
C THR A 21 -0.09 -14.27 3.39
N ARG A 22 -0.42 -14.54 2.12
CA ARG A 22 0.36 -15.41 1.21
C ARG A 22 1.46 -14.69 0.45
N GLU A 23 1.32 -13.40 0.13
CA GLU A 23 2.24 -12.72 -0.81
C GLU A 23 3.26 -11.80 -0.14
N SER A 24 3.09 -11.44 1.14
CA SER A 24 4.05 -10.61 1.90
C SER A 24 4.49 -9.31 1.18
N VAL A 25 3.68 -8.79 0.26
CA VAL A 25 3.98 -7.57 -0.49
C VAL A 25 3.45 -6.35 0.26
N ALA A 26 4.31 -5.35 0.45
CA ALA A 26 3.91 -4.10 1.07
C ALA A 26 3.07 -3.25 0.11
N PRO A 27 2.09 -2.46 0.58
CA PRO A 27 1.19 -1.70 -0.30
C PRO A 27 1.89 -0.71 -1.25
N HIS A 28 3.08 -0.21 -0.89
CA HIS A 28 3.86 0.66 -1.77
C HIS A 28 4.44 -0.08 -2.99
N GLN A 29 4.51 -1.41 -2.95
CA GLN A 29 5.02 -2.27 -4.03
C GLN A 29 3.89 -2.77 -4.95
N LEU A 30 2.65 -2.29 -4.78
CA LEU A 30 1.50 -2.70 -5.57
C LEU A 30 1.11 -1.62 -6.59
N ALA A 31 0.65 -2.08 -7.76
CA ALA A 31 -0.02 -1.25 -8.75
C ALA A 31 -1.54 -1.44 -8.63
N TYR A 32 -2.28 -0.34 -8.57
CA TYR A 32 -3.74 -0.36 -8.40
C TYR A 32 -4.45 -0.12 -9.74
N ASP A 33 -5.25 -1.07 -10.23
CA ASP A 33 -6.06 -0.90 -11.45
C ASP A 33 -7.34 -0.11 -11.15
N ARG A 34 -7.47 1.09 -11.73
CA ARG A 34 -8.65 1.97 -11.59
C ARG A 34 -9.16 2.08 -10.15
N PRO A 35 -8.32 2.54 -9.20
CA PRO A 35 -8.71 2.64 -7.81
C PRO A 35 -9.91 3.58 -7.64
N SER A 36 -10.85 3.17 -6.78
CA SER A 36 -11.98 4.03 -6.40
C SER A 36 -11.48 5.30 -5.73
N PRO A 37 -12.16 6.46 -5.89
CA PRO A 37 -11.85 7.68 -5.14
C PRO A 37 -11.76 7.49 -3.61
N LYS A 38 -12.46 6.48 -3.07
CA LYS A 38 -12.43 6.13 -1.64
C LYS A 38 -11.14 5.41 -1.21
N LEU A 39 -10.43 4.78 -2.15
CA LEU A 39 -9.19 4.03 -1.85
C LEU A 39 -8.02 4.98 -1.58
N PHE A 40 -7.93 6.11 -2.27
CA PHE A 40 -6.86 7.10 -2.05
C PHE A 40 -6.75 7.60 -0.59
N PRO A 41 -7.82 8.12 0.05
CA PRO A 41 -7.73 8.57 1.44
C PRO A 41 -7.44 7.42 2.42
N PHE A 42 -7.87 6.20 2.09
CA PHE A 42 -7.55 5.01 2.87
C PHE A 42 -6.06 4.68 2.80
N LEU A 43 -5.46 4.61 1.60
CA LEU A 43 -4.03 4.32 1.42
C LEU A 43 -3.15 5.41 2.05
N ARG A 44 -3.58 6.67 1.94
CA ARG A 44 -2.93 7.79 2.62
C ARG A 44 -2.95 7.64 4.15
N LYS A 45 -4.10 7.31 4.74
CA LYS A 45 -4.25 7.20 6.20
C LYS A 45 -3.50 6.00 6.80
N HIS A 46 -3.57 4.84 6.15
CA HIS A 46 -3.07 3.58 6.73
C HIS A 46 -1.65 3.23 6.28
N PHE A 47 -1.23 3.69 5.09
CA PHE A 47 0.05 3.32 4.48
C PHE A 47 0.91 4.52 4.07
N LYS A 48 0.48 5.75 4.35
CA LYS A 48 1.20 7.00 4.02
C LYS A 48 1.52 7.15 2.53
N LEU A 49 0.67 6.56 1.67
CA LEU A 49 0.76 6.66 0.21
C LEU A 49 -0.04 7.87 -0.27
N ASP A 50 0.63 9.00 -0.51
CA ASP A 50 0.00 10.27 -0.89
C ASP A 50 0.41 10.79 -2.26
N SER A 51 1.65 10.51 -2.69
CA SER A 51 2.20 10.96 -3.96
C SER A 51 2.25 9.83 -4.98
N TYR A 52 1.63 10.05 -6.15
CA TYR A 52 1.63 9.10 -7.26
C TYR A 52 1.74 9.84 -8.60
N VAL A 53 2.37 9.18 -9.57
CA VAL A 53 2.48 9.70 -10.94
C VAL A 53 1.40 9.06 -11.81
N PRO A 54 0.55 9.83 -12.50
CA PRO A 54 -0.41 9.29 -13.47
C PRO A 54 0.29 8.47 -14.56
N GLN A 55 -0.11 7.21 -14.70
CA GLN A 55 0.40 6.32 -15.74
C GLN A 55 -0.59 6.25 -16.91
N SER A 56 -0.10 6.06 -18.13
CA SER A 56 -0.94 5.92 -19.34
C SER A 56 -1.77 4.62 -19.35
N ASN A 57 -1.37 3.63 -18.56
CA ASN A 57 -1.92 2.27 -18.56
C ASN A 57 -3.11 2.06 -17.59
N ARG A 58 -3.77 3.13 -17.11
CA ARG A 58 -4.90 3.09 -16.15
C ARG A 58 -4.58 2.52 -14.77
N PHE A 59 -3.33 2.15 -14.51
CA PHE A 59 -2.84 1.81 -13.18
C PHE A 59 -2.40 3.06 -12.42
N VAL A 60 -2.50 3.00 -11.10
CA VAL A 60 -1.93 3.97 -10.18
C VAL A 60 -0.80 3.28 -9.40
N VAL A 61 0.37 3.88 -9.45
CA VAL A 61 1.57 3.46 -8.72
C VAL A 61 2.09 4.66 -7.96
N TYR A 62 2.39 4.48 -6.67
CA TYR A 62 2.88 5.55 -5.81
C TYR A 62 4.39 5.72 -5.96
N ASP A 63 4.91 6.91 -5.66
CA ASP A 63 6.34 7.22 -5.81
C ASP A 63 7.22 6.25 -4.99
N ALA A 64 6.72 5.83 -3.82
CA ALA A 64 7.36 4.85 -2.95
C ALA A 64 7.57 3.45 -3.59
N TYR A 65 6.96 3.18 -4.75
CA TYR A 65 7.21 1.96 -5.54
C TYR A 65 8.61 1.94 -6.13
N PHE A 66 9.13 3.08 -6.60
CA PHE A 66 10.43 3.17 -7.27
C PHE A 66 11.60 3.38 -6.30
N SER A 67 11.30 3.68 -5.04
CA SER A 67 12.29 3.86 -3.98
C SER A 67 12.63 2.57 -3.22
N ALA A 68 11.99 1.45 -3.58
CA ALA A 68 12.15 0.14 -2.96
C ALA A 68 13.30 -0.67 -3.58
#